data_AF-A0A2G8PD21-F1
#
_entry.id   AF-A0A2G8PD21-F1
#
_cell.length_a   1.000
_cell.length_b   1.000
_cell.length_c   1.000
_cell.angle_alpha   90.00
_cell.angle_beta   90.00
_cell.angle_gamma   90.00
#
_symmetry.space_group_name_H-M   'P 1'
#
loop_
_entity.id
_entity.type
_entity.pdbx_description
1 polymer ?
#
loop_
_entity_poly.entity_id
_entity_poly.type
_entity_poly.pdbx_seq_one_letter_code
_entity_poly.pdbx_strand_id
1 'polypeptide(L)'
;MICLGCGAFGLGGSVKDFRKLGGRTWSLRPIGSLVAMLLLLALKACGGSGGSSSVSVIPTPIPTIVPTSTPAVVLTPTPTVLPSLTPTSVPQFTIDLRFPDNSLTPSQQAIVRSAALRWQQIIVGDQPDLPPTSIQADACNRGFPSTPLNFPIDDLLVEVRARDLGNERVLGGAAPCFVRASNGLPFYSIVLFNSQNLSALEERGDLPITALHELGHALGFLPSVWDPKGLTVGLVRRDQPTPPGYDPRFIGPRAVDAFITLGGNAPSVPLENQFGEGSRDAHWRESVLGRELMTSRLDRGVPNPLSILTVGAMADIGYAVNPAAADGFELGRSRRFSEPLELQELELALPLRRFDATGRQVWDP
;
A
#
# COMPACT_ATOMS: atom_id res chain seq x y z
N MET A 1 28.70 13.94 65.74
CA MET A 1 27.86 14.36 66.89
C MET A 1 26.88 15.39 66.36
N ILE A 2 25.79 14.94 65.73
CA ILE A 2 24.47 14.66 66.35
C ILE A 2 23.95 15.86 67.15
N CYS A 3 22.91 16.51 66.61
CA CYS A 3 21.69 16.73 67.37
C CYS A 3 20.48 16.71 66.42
N LEU A 4 19.58 15.76 66.72
CA LEU A 4 18.26 15.58 66.15
C LEU A 4 17.29 16.66 66.63
N GLY A 5 16.25 16.93 65.86
CA GLY A 5 15.07 17.67 66.29
C GLY A 5 13.85 17.33 65.43
N CYS A 6 13.00 16.46 65.97
CA CYS A 6 11.73 16.00 65.41
C CYS A 6 10.62 17.05 65.65
N GLY A 7 9.66 17.22 64.73
CA GLY A 7 8.52 18.13 64.86
C GLY A 7 7.27 17.56 64.20
N ALA A 8 6.18 17.53 64.97
CA ALA A 8 4.98 16.72 64.77
C ALA A 8 3.85 17.39 63.95
N PHE A 9 2.92 16.50 63.54
CA PHE A 9 1.54 16.66 63.08
C PHE A 9 0.74 17.90 63.55
N GLY A 10 -0.12 18.39 62.65
CA GLY A 10 -1.30 19.21 62.94
C GLY A 10 -2.35 19.15 61.82
N LEU A 11 -3.57 18.72 62.16
CA LEU A 11 -4.77 18.59 61.34
C LEU A 11 -5.47 19.93 61.05
N GLY A 12 -6.19 20.02 59.93
CA GLY A 12 -7.11 21.15 59.65
C GLY A 12 -7.98 21.04 58.39
N GLY A 13 -9.16 20.41 58.50
CA GLY A 13 -10.46 21.00 58.07
C GLY A 13 -10.91 21.07 56.60
N SER A 14 -11.98 20.30 56.31
CA SER A 14 -13.27 20.73 55.71
C SER A 14 -13.57 20.57 54.20
N VAL A 15 -14.19 19.43 53.87
CA VAL A 15 -15.51 19.20 53.20
C VAL A 15 -16.11 20.30 52.30
N LYS A 16 -16.49 19.90 51.07
CA LYS A 16 -17.85 20.06 50.50
C LYS A 16 -18.06 19.20 49.24
N ASP A 17 -18.92 18.20 49.40
CA ASP A 17 -19.60 17.42 48.36
C ASP A 17 -20.55 18.27 47.50
N PHE A 18 -20.73 17.90 46.24
CA PHE A 18 -21.97 18.13 45.49
C PHE A 18 -22.34 16.89 44.67
N ARG A 19 -23.40 16.19 45.12
CA ARG A 19 -24.20 15.21 44.37
C ARG A 19 -25.63 15.74 44.29
N LYS A 20 -26.24 15.72 43.09
CA LYS A 20 -27.67 15.41 42.82
C LYS A 20 -27.85 15.35 41.29
N LEU A 21 -28.16 14.21 40.66
CA LEU A 21 -29.38 13.39 40.60
C LEU A 21 -30.55 13.98 39.79
N GLY A 22 -30.92 13.23 38.74
CA GLY A 22 -32.15 13.28 37.95
C GLY A 22 -31.83 12.72 36.56
N GLY A 23 -32.28 11.55 36.08
CA GLY A 23 -33.47 10.78 36.38
C GLY A 23 -34.38 10.79 35.15
N ARG A 24 -34.23 9.83 34.24
CA ARG A 24 -35.31 9.39 33.32
C ARG A 24 -35.00 8.03 32.68
N THR A 25 -35.83 7.08 33.04
CA THR A 25 -35.97 5.73 32.51
C THR A 25 -36.65 5.76 31.14
N TRP A 26 -36.21 4.92 30.21
CA TRP A 26 -37.02 4.51 29.05
C TRP A 26 -37.11 2.99 29.00
N SER A 27 -38.34 2.55 28.80
CA SER A 27 -38.88 1.22 28.95
C SER A 27 -38.54 0.29 27.79
N LEU A 28 -38.15 -0.95 28.11
CA LEU A 28 -38.23 -2.11 27.22
C LEU A 28 -39.66 -2.66 27.25
N ARG A 29 -40.32 -2.78 26.09
CA ARG A 29 -41.34 -3.81 25.85
C ARG A 29 -41.43 -4.23 24.37
N PRO A 30 -41.85 -5.49 24.09
CA PRO A 30 -41.66 -6.19 22.83
C PRO A 30 -42.94 -6.28 21.97
N ILE A 31 -42.79 -6.38 20.65
CA ILE A 31 -43.78 -6.81 19.65
C ILE A 31 -42.92 -7.44 18.54
N GLY A 32 -43.08 -8.67 18.04
CA GLY A 32 -44.27 -9.50 17.84
C GLY A 32 -44.50 -9.67 16.33
N SER A 33 -44.47 -10.92 15.84
CA SER A 33 -44.81 -11.43 14.50
C SER A 33 -43.73 -11.34 13.39
N LEU A 34 -43.15 -12.48 12.96
CA LEU A 34 -43.69 -13.47 12.00
C LEU A 34 -43.97 -12.89 10.62
N VAL A 35 -43.05 -13.09 9.66
CA VAL A 35 -43.31 -13.74 8.34
C VAL A 35 -41.96 -14.24 7.80
N ALA A 36 -41.71 -15.55 7.88
CA ALA A 36 -40.72 -16.22 7.04
C ALA A 36 -41.50 -16.91 5.91
N MET A 37 -41.49 -16.33 4.72
CA MET A 37 -41.91 -17.06 3.52
C MET A 37 -40.71 -17.87 3.01
N LEU A 38 -40.74 -19.18 3.28
CA LEU A 38 -39.95 -20.15 2.55
C LEU A 38 -40.47 -20.20 1.10
N LEU A 39 -39.62 -19.79 0.14
CA LEU A 39 -39.82 -20.12 -1.28
C LEU A 39 -39.10 -21.46 -1.54
N LEU A 40 -39.86 -22.55 -1.54
CA LEU A 40 -39.45 -23.85 -2.09
C LEU A 40 -40.15 -24.01 -3.45
N LEU A 41 -39.42 -23.78 -4.55
CA LEU A 41 -39.77 -24.38 -5.83
C LEU A 41 -38.77 -25.49 -6.14
N ALA A 42 -39.23 -26.73 -5.97
CA ALA A 42 -38.57 -27.92 -6.47
C ALA A 42 -39.43 -28.55 -7.58
N LEU A 43 -38.81 -28.59 -8.76
CA LEU A 43 -38.95 -29.52 -9.89
C LEU A 43 -40.35 -29.95 -10.41
N LYS A 44 -40.54 -29.71 -11.71
CA LYS A 44 -41.04 -30.71 -12.66
C LYS A 44 -40.67 -30.33 -14.10
N ALA A 45 -39.67 -30.99 -14.66
CA ALA A 45 -39.51 -31.14 -16.10
C ALA A 45 -39.40 -32.64 -16.39
N CYS A 46 -40.51 -33.22 -16.83
CA CYS A 46 -40.56 -34.57 -17.40
C CYS A 46 -40.27 -34.48 -18.90
N GLY A 47 -39.32 -35.31 -19.34
CA GLY A 47 -39.47 -36.26 -20.45
C GLY A 47 -39.81 -35.73 -21.86
N GLY A 48 -38.88 -35.92 -22.79
CA GLY A 48 -39.14 -35.86 -24.22
C GLY A 48 -37.99 -36.44 -25.05
N SER A 49 -37.95 -37.78 -25.10
CA SER A 49 -37.09 -38.56 -26.01
C SER A 49 -37.54 -38.38 -27.46
N GLY A 50 -36.60 -38.29 -28.41
CA GLY A 50 -36.93 -38.15 -29.83
C GLY A 50 -35.75 -38.23 -30.79
N GLY A 51 -35.29 -39.46 -31.07
CA GLY A 51 -34.91 -39.94 -32.42
C GLY A 51 -33.71 -39.32 -33.15
N SER A 52 -32.53 -39.92 -32.96
CA SER A 52 -31.47 -39.91 -33.98
C SER A 52 -31.88 -40.82 -35.15
N SER A 53 -32.00 -40.24 -36.35
CA SER A 53 -32.01 -41.01 -37.60
C SER A 53 -30.67 -40.82 -38.29
N SER A 54 -29.86 -41.88 -38.29
CA SER A 54 -28.65 -42.01 -39.11
C SER A 54 -29.06 -42.45 -40.52
N VAL A 55 -28.83 -41.58 -41.51
CA VAL A 55 -28.89 -41.97 -42.92
C VAL A 55 -27.46 -42.10 -43.43
N SER A 56 -27.09 -43.35 -43.68
CA SER A 56 -25.85 -43.73 -44.35
C SER A 56 -26.01 -43.48 -45.85
N VAL A 57 -25.17 -42.62 -46.43
CA VAL A 57 -25.09 -42.44 -47.90
C VAL A 57 -23.71 -42.91 -48.36
N ILE A 58 -23.71 -44.01 -49.10
CA ILE A 58 -22.55 -44.60 -49.77
C ILE A 58 -22.21 -43.73 -51.00
N PRO A 59 -20.98 -43.23 -51.17
CA PRO A 59 -20.61 -42.41 -52.33
C PRO A 59 -20.36 -43.28 -53.57
N THR A 60 -20.85 -42.81 -54.72
CA THR A 60 -20.52 -43.32 -56.07
C THR A 60 -19.24 -42.64 -56.58
N PRO A 61 -18.34 -43.35 -57.30
CA PRO A 61 -17.08 -42.76 -57.77
C PRO A 61 -17.29 -41.84 -58.97
N ILE A 62 -16.80 -40.60 -58.86
CA ILE A 62 -16.73 -39.61 -59.96
C ILE A 62 -15.34 -39.72 -60.62
N PRO A 63 -15.23 -39.72 -61.96
CA PRO A 63 -13.96 -39.88 -62.66
C PRO A 63 -13.02 -38.68 -62.46
N THR A 64 -11.76 -39.00 -62.16
CA THR A 64 -10.65 -38.05 -62.04
C THR A 64 -10.30 -37.44 -63.39
N ILE A 65 -10.54 -36.14 -63.55
CA ILE A 65 -9.94 -35.34 -64.62
C ILE A 65 -8.57 -34.87 -64.12
N VAL A 66 -7.51 -35.17 -64.86
CA VAL A 66 -6.14 -34.70 -64.60
C VAL A 66 -5.96 -33.35 -65.29
N PRO A 67 -5.89 -32.21 -64.58
CA PRO A 67 -5.50 -30.94 -65.19
C PRO A 67 -3.98 -30.91 -65.41
N THR A 68 -3.61 -30.60 -66.65
CA THR A 68 -2.25 -30.31 -67.10
C THR A 68 -1.66 -29.12 -66.34
N SER A 69 -0.47 -29.28 -65.76
CA SER A 69 0.20 -28.23 -64.98
C SER A 69 0.59 -27.03 -65.86
N THR A 70 0.00 -25.88 -65.56
CA THR A 70 0.48 -24.57 -66.03
C THR A 70 1.59 -24.12 -65.09
N PRO A 71 2.75 -23.62 -65.56
CA PRO A 71 3.81 -23.14 -64.67
C PRO A 71 3.30 -21.91 -63.88
N ALA A 72 3.16 -22.08 -62.57
CA ALA A 72 2.86 -20.98 -61.65
C ALA A 72 4.10 -20.08 -61.50
N VAL A 73 3.94 -18.79 -61.77
CA VAL A 73 4.95 -17.78 -61.44
C VAL A 73 5.02 -17.69 -59.92
N VAL A 74 6.15 -18.14 -59.35
CA VAL A 74 6.44 -17.99 -57.91
C VAL A 74 6.77 -16.52 -57.67
N LEU A 75 5.80 -15.77 -57.14
CA LEU A 75 6.07 -14.45 -56.56
C LEU A 75 6.72 -14.68 -55.20
N THR A 76 8.02 -14.38 -55.10
CA THR A 76 8.74 -14.32 -53.83
C THR A 76 8.01 -13.35 -52.90
N PRO A 77 7.58 -13.74 -51.69
CA PRO A 77 7.02 -12.78 -50.76
C PRO A 77 8.12 -11.80 -50.37
N THR A 78 7.87 -10.50 -50.60
CA THR A 78 8.66 -9.43 -50.01
C THR A 78 8.77 -9.69 -48.51
N PRO A 79 9.96 -9.68 -47.90
CA PRO A 79 10.07 -9.89 -46.46
C PRO A 79 9.26 -8.80 -45.76
N THR A 80 8.18 -9.21 -45.09
CA THR A 80 7.48 -8.36 -44.14
C THR A 80 8.50 -7.99 -43.08
N VAL A 81 8.96 -6.74 -43.10
CA VAL A 81 9.74 -6.18 -41.99
C VAL A 81 8.82 -6.26 -40.78
N LEU A 82 9.09 -7.24 -39.91
CA LEU A 82 8.48 -7.31 -38.60
C LEU A 82 8.78 -5.96 -37.93
N PRO A 83 7.80 -5.24 -37.36
CA PRO A 83 8.12 -4.06 -36.57
C PRO A 83 9.13 -4.50 -35.52
N SER A 84 10.31 -3.89 -35.56
CA SER A 84 11.30 -4.04 -34.51
C SER A 84 10.59 -3.78 -33.20
N LEU A 85 10.55 -4.77 -32.31
CA LEU A 85 10.17 -4.54 -30.93
C LEU A 85 11.06 -3.38 -30.47
N THR A 86 10.46 -2.22 -30.20
CA THR A 86 11.14 -1.12 -29.52
C THR A 86 11.88 -1.72 -28.34
N PRO A 87 13.17 -1.39 -28.11
CA PRO A 87 13.83 -1.84 -26.89
C PRO A 87 12.94 -1.43 -25.74
N THR A 88 12.50 -2.40 -24.93
CA THR A 88 11.82 -2.12 -23.67
C THR A 88 12.69 -1.10 -22.96
N SER A 89 12.17 0.11 -22.77
CA SER A 89 12.87 1.17 -22.03
C SER A 89 13.46 0.51 -20.78
N VAL A 90 14.79 0.55 -20.64
CA VAL A 90 15.42 0.08 -19.41
C VAL A 90 14.77 0.87 -18.27
N PRO A 91 14.27 0.22 -17.20
CA PRO A 91 13.76 0.95 -16.04
C PRO A 91 14.84 1.91 -15.58
N GLN A 92 14.52 3.20 -15.55
CA GLN A 92 15.48 4.24 -15.17
C GLN A 92 15.43 4.51 -13.66
N PHE A 93 14.31 4.19 -13.02
CA PHE A 93 14.12 4.46 -11.60
C PHE A 93 14.99 3.58 -10.69
N THR A 94 15.68 4.20 -9.73
CA THR A 94 16.57 3.58 -8.75
C THR A 94 16.19 3.92 -7.30
N ILE A 95 16.42 2.97 -6.41
CA ILE A 95 16.26 3.14 -4.96
C ILE A 95 17.60 2.78 -4.31
N ASP A 96 18.33 3.80 -3.89
CA ASP A 96 19.59 3.65 -3.17
C ASP A 96 19.31 3.40 -1.68
N LEU A 97 19.76 2.25 -1.17
CA LEU A 97 19.58 1.88 0.23
C LEU A 97 20.87 2.06 1.04
N ARG A 98 20.76 2.72 2.20
CA ARG A 98 21.85 2.85 3.18
C ARG A 98 21.48 2.22 4.52
N PHE A 99 22.42 1.47 5.08
CA PHE A 99 22.30 0.78 6.38
C PHE A 99 23.42 1.28 7.33
N PRO A 100 23.27 2.46 7.95
CA PRO A 100 24.41 3.20 8.52
C PRO A 100 24.93 2.68 9.87
N ASP A 101 24.20 1.80 10.58
CA ASP A 101 24.49 1.48 11.99
C ASP A 101 24.54 -0.02 12.31
N ASN A 102 24.62 -0.89 11.30
CA ASN A 102 24.63 -2.36 11.45
C ASN A 102 23.44 -2.93 12.25
N SER A 103 22.34 -2.18 12.36
CA SER A 103 21.14 -2.62 13.09
C SER A 103 20.38 -3.75 12.39
N LEU A 104 20.61 -3.95 11.09
CA LEU A 104 20.11 -5.09 10.30
C LEU A 104 21.25 -6.06 9.98
N THR A 105 20.98 -7.36 10.08
CA THR A 105 21.91 -8.41 9.64
C THR A 105 22.11 -8.38 8.11
N PRO A 106 23.19 -8.96 7.57
CA PRO A 106 23.39 -9.04 6.11
C PRO A 106 22.22 -9.69 5.35
N SER A 107 21.58 -10.70 5.94
CA SER A 107 20.41 -11.36 5.35
C SER A 107 19.18 -10.45 5.31
N GLN A 108 18.92 -9.72 6.40
CA GLN A 108 17.83 -8.73 6.46
C GLN A 108 18.05 -7.58 5.48
N GLN A 109 19.29 -7.08 5.35
CA GLN A 109 19.62 -6.08 4.34
C GLN A 109 19.38 -6.60 2.91
N ALA A 110 19.67 -7.87 2.63
CA ALA A 110 19.40 -8.48 1.33
C ALA A 110 17.89 -8.59 1.04
N ILE A 111 17.07 -8.86 2.05
CA ILE A 111 15.60 -8.85 1.94
C ILE A 111 15.09 -7.45 1.59
N VAL A 112 15.55 -6.42 2.30
CA VAL A 112 15.16 -5.02 2.00
C VAL A 112 15.61 -4.59 0.60
N ARG A 113 16.82 -4.97 0.16
CA ARG A 113 17.27 -4.75 -1.22
C ARG A 113 16.37 -5.44 -2.25
N SER A 114 15.90 -6.64 -1.96
CA SER A 114 14.99 -7.36 -2.85
C SER A 114 13.62 -6.68 -2.95
N ALA A 115 13.12 -6.11 -1.84
CA ALA A 115 11.90 -5.29 -1.84
C ALA A 115 12.07 -3.99 -2.65
N ALA A 116 13.23 -3.33 -2.58
CA ALA A 116 13.53 -2.16 -3.42
C ALA A 116 13.57 -2.52 -4.92
N LEU A 117 14.21 -3.64 -5.28
CA LEU A 117 14.19 -4.15 -6.66
C LEU A 117 12.77 -4.46 -7.14
N ARG A 118 11.89 -4.95 -6.27
CA ARG A 118 10.48 -5.18 -6.60
C ARG A 118 9.74 -3.88 -6.93
N TRP A 119 9.99 -2.80 -6.19
CA TRP A 119 9.46 -1.47 -6.51
C TRP A 119 10.02 -0.91 -7.81
N GLN A 120 11.31 -1.11 -8.10
CA GLN A 120 11.94 -0.70 -9.37
C GLN A 120 11.42 -1.47 -10.62
N GLN A 121 10.71 -2.58 -10.44
CA GLN A 121 9.98 -3.24 -11.54
C GLN A 121 8.65 -2.54 -11.84
N ILE A 122 8.08 -1.87 -10.84
CA ILE A 122 6.79 -1.18 -10.90
C ILE A 122 7.00 0.27 -11.31
N ILE A 123 7.92 0.99 -10.67
CA ILE A 123 8.26 2.36 -11.03
C ILE A 123 9.42 2.29 -12.01
N VAL A 124 9.22 2.80 -13.22
CA VAL A 124 10.16 2.61 -14.33
C VAL A 124 10.69 3.92 -14.91
N GLY A 125 10.01 5.04 -14.66
CA GLY A 125 10.45 6.33 -15.16
C GLY A 125 11.35 7.07 -14.17
N ASP A 126 12.38 7.65 -14.75
CA ASP A 126 13.39 8.52 -14.15
C ASP A 126 12.78 9.71 -13.40
N GLN A 127 13.43 10.14 -12.32
CA GLN A 127 13.19 11.41 -11.65
C GLN A 127 14.32 12.39 -11.91
N PRO A 128 14.05 13.71 -11.84
CA PRO A 128 15.12 14.69 -11.94
C PRO A 128 16.19 14.47 -10.85
N ASP A 129 17.43 14.27 -11.27
CA ASP A 129 18.59 14.24 -10.39
C ASP A 129 18.67 15.50 -9.52
N LEU A 130 19.11 15.31 -8.27
CA LEU A 130 19.53 16.42 -7.44
C LEU A 130 21.06 16.50 -7.38
N PRO A 131 21.63 17.72 -7.52
CA PRO A 131 23.05 17.92 -7.25
C PRO A 131 23.33 17.76 -5.74
N PRO A 132 24.62 17.75 -5.34
CA PRO A 132 25.00 17.85 -3.92
C PRO A 132 24.19 18.91 -3.18
N THR A 133 23.44 18.48 -2.16
CA THR A 133 22.60 19.39 -1.36
C THR A 133 23.38 19.97 -0.17
N SER A 134 22.81 20.98 0.48
CA SER A 134 23.34 21.52 1.75
C SER A 134 22.72 20.89 3.00
N ILE A 135 22.02 19.75 2.85
CA ILE A 135 21.31 19.08 3.93
C ILE A 135 22.34 18.47 4.90
N GLN A 136 22.29 18.91 6.16
CA GLN A 136 23.16 18.40 7.22
C GLN A 136 22.64 17.07 7.78
N ALA A 137 23.50 16.36 8.52
CA ALA A 137 23.04 15.26 9.37
C ALA A 137 21.97 15.77 10.36
N ASP A 138 21.12 14.86 10.84
CA ASP A 138 20.03 15.13 11.78
C ASP A 138 18.95 16.13 11.27
N ALA A 139 19.05 16.60 10.03
CA ALA A 139 18.18 17.66 9.54
C ALA A 139 16.72 17.22 9.40
N CYS A 140 16.45 15.94 9.12
CA CYS A 140 15.08 15.43 9.08
C CYS A 140 14.55 15.13 10.49
N ASN A 141 15.31 14.34 11.24
CA ASN A 141 15.06 14.00 12.63
C ASN A 141 16.40 13.57 13.24
N ARG A 142 16.48 13.46 14.57
CA ARG A 142 17.70 12.98 15.24
C ARG A 142 18.12 11.62 14.69
N GLY A 143 19.32 11.58 14.12
CA GLY A 143 19.96 10.47 13.44
C GLY A 143 19.69 10.39 11.94
N PHE A 144 18.95 11.33 11.35
CA PHE A 144 18.51 11.28 9.96
C PHE A 144 18.59 12.66 9.27
N PRO A 145 19.29 12.79 8.14
CA PRO A 145 20.26 11.83 7.60
C PRO A 145 21.37 11.48 8.59
N SER A 146 21.92 10.27 8.48
CA SER A 146 23.04 9.79 9.29
C SER A 146 24.33 10.57 9.03
N THR A 147 24.48 11.07 7.81
CA THR A 147 25.57 11.92 7.34
C THR A 147 25.01 13.02 6.43
N PRO A 148 25.71 14.16 6.26
CA PRO A 148 25.27 15.20 5.33
C PRO A 148 25.03 14.66 3.91
N LEU A 149 23.98 15.14 3.24
CA LEU A 149 23.64 14.74 1.86
C LEU A 149 24.34 15.66 0.84
N ASN A 150 25.67 15.66 0.86
CA ASN A 150 26.53 16.53 0.02
C ASN A 150 27.05 15.83 -1.25
N PHE A 151 26.25 14.94 -1.82
CA PHE A 151 26.54 14.19 -3.04
C PHE A 151 25.28 14.16 -3.93
N PRO A 152 25.40 13.88 -5.24
CA PRO A 152 24.24 13.79 -6.13
C PRO A 152 23.30 12.67 -5.70
N ILE A 153 21.98 12.89 -5.80
CA ILE A 153 20.96 11.87 -5.54
C ILE A 153 20.17 11.68 -6.83
N ASP A 154 20.30 10.48 -7.38
CA ASP A 154 19.43 9.95 -8.43
C ASP A 154 18.19 9.33 -7.76
N ASP A 155 17.02 9.59 -8.31
CA ASP A 155 15.71 9.07 -7.86
C ASP A 155 15.39 9.12 -6.37
N LEU A 156 15.70 8.07 -5.60
CA LEU A 156 15.37 7.95 -4.18
C LEU A 156 16.51 7.35 -3.36
N LEU A 157 16.95 8.10 -2.35
CA LEU A 157 17.80 7.58 -1.28
C LEU A 157 16.96 7.21 -0.04
N VAL A 158 17.11 6.00 0.48
CA VAL A 158 16.45 5.55 1.71
C VAL A 158 17.48 5.12 2.75
N GLU A 159 17.42 5.73 3.93
CA GLU A 159 18.14 5.22 5.11
C GLU A 159 17.27 4.23 5.88
N VAL A 160 17.80 3.02 6.06
CA VAL A 160 17.10 1.90 6.69
C VAL A 160 17.80 1.54 8.00
N ARG A 161 17.04 1.47 9.09
CA ARG A 161 17.55 1.06 10.42
C ARG A 161 16.55 0.18 11.13
N ALA A 162 17.03 -0.54 12.14
CA ALA A 162 16.19 -1.25 13.11
C ALA A 162 16.45 -0.70 14.52
N ARG A 163 15.38 -0.43 15.29
CA ARG A 163 15.46 0.05 16.67
C ARG A 163 14.26 -0.46 17.47
N ASP A 164 14.37 -0.43 18.79
CA ASP A 164 13.22 -0.72 19.65
C ASP A 164 12.21 0.44 19.56
N LEU A 165 11.00 0.15 19.08
CA LEU A 165 9.92 1.13 18.92
C LEU A 165 8.97 1.17 20.14
N GLY A 166 9.29 0.45 21.21
CA GLY A 166 8.58 0.46 22.48
C GLY A 166 7.25 -0.31 22.50
N ASN A 167 6.83 -0.88 21.37
CA ASN A 167 5.60 -1.66 21.24
C ASN A 167 5.79 -2.78 20.21
N GLU A 168 5.74 -4.04 20.65
CA GLU A 168 5.86 -5.24 19.79
C GLU A 168 4.74 -5.36 18.74
N ARG A 169 3.65 -4.59 18.89
CA ARG A 169 2.62 -4.46 17.86
C ARG A 169 3.04 -3.53 16.74
N VAL A 170 4.15 -2.80 16.81
CA VAL A 170 4.60 -1.98 15.69
C VAL A 170 5.66 -2.76 14.92
N LEU A 171 5.47 -3.04 13.62
CA LEU A 171 6.51 -3.72 12.83
C LEU A 171 7.62 -2.81 12.35
N GLY A 172 7.23 -1.58 12.04
CA GLY A 172 8.07 -0.63 11.37
C GLY A 172 7.32 0.65 11.12
N GLY A 173 7.98 1.53 10.39
CA GLY A 173 7.43 2.78 9.93
C GLY A 173 8.37 3.44 8.94
N ALA A 174 7.79 4.10 7.96
CA ALA A 174 8.54 4.82 6.96
C ALA A 174 7.90 6.16 6.65
N ALA A 175 8.74 7.10 6.21
CA ALA A 175 8.25 8.36 5.66
C ALA A 175 9.30 9.04 4.79
N PRO A 176 8.85 9.84 3.81
CA PRO A 176 9.69 10.83 3.19
C PRO A 176 9.99 11.97 4.16
N CYS A 177 11.22 12.47 4.08
CA CYS A 177 11.63 13.70 4.76
C CYS A 177 11.70 14.85 3.76
N PHE A 178 12.25 14.58 2.57
CA PHE A 178 12.53 15.59 1.56
C PHE A 178 11.94 15.18 0.22
N VAL A 179 11.30 16.15 -0.43
CA VAL A 179 10.64 15.97 -1.72
C VAL A 179 11.16 16.99 -2.73
N ARG A 180 11.09 16.62 -4.01
CA ARG A 180 11.40 17.54 -5.11
C ARG A 180 10.31 18.60 -5.22
N ALA A 181 10.69 19.87 -5.34
CA ALA A 181 9.75 20.96 -5.49
C ALA A 181 8.99 20.88 -6.83
N SER A 182 9.62 20.34 -7.87
CA SER A 182 9.07 20.23 -9.23
C SER A 182 7.83 19.36 -9.33
N ASN A 183 7.79 18.25 -8.59
CA ASN A 183 6.72 17.26 -8.70
C ASN A 183 6.20 16.75 -7.35
N GLY A 184 6.80 17.12 -6.22
CA GLY A 184 6.40 16.68 -4.89
C GLY A 184 6.75 15.22 -4.58
N LEU A 185 7.57 14.55 -5.40
CA LEU A 185 7.99 13.17 -5.16
C LEU A 185 9.20 13.11 -4.22
N PRO A 186 9.27 12.12 -3.31
CA PRO A 186 10.42 11.90 -2.43
C PRO A 186 11.75 11.75 -3.18
N PHE A 187 12.82 12.29 -2.60
CA PHE A 187 14.19 11.94 -2.98
C PHE A 187 15.02 11.44 -1.79
N TYR A 188 14.53 11.66 -0.57
CA TYR A 188 15.14 11.13 0.64
C TYR A 188 14.07 10.72 1.64
N SER A 189 14.11 9.44 2.04
CA SER A 189 13.16 8.82 2.95
C SER A 189 13.85 7.99 4.01
N ILE A 190 13.12 7.65 5.06
CA ILE A 190 13.58 6.79 6.14
C ILE A 190 12.67 5.58 6.26
N VAL A 191 13.27 4.45 6.61
CA VAL A 191 12.56 3.21 6.99
C VAL A 191 13.13 2.75 8.33
N LEU A 192 12.24 2.52 9.29
CA LEU A 192 12.54 1.98 10.61
C LEU A 192 11.83 0.64 10.76
N PHE A 193 12.56 -0.42 11.07
CA PHE A 193 11.98 -1.67 11.53
C PHE A 193 12.03 -1.76 13.06
N ASN A 194 11.04 -2.40 13.67
CA ASN A 194 11.08 -2.72 15.08
C ASN A 194 12.04 -3.89 15.31
N SER A 195 13.14 -3.63 16.02
CA SER A 195 14.15 -4.64 16.32
C SER A 195 13.60 -5.79 17.17
N GLN A 196 12.50 -5.59 17.91
CA GLN A 196 11.84 -6.63 18.69
C GLN A 196 11.19 -7.71 17.81
N ASN A 197 10.79 -7.36 16.58
CA ASN A 197 10.08 -8.27 15.68
C ASN A 197 10.94 -8.78 14.51
N LEU A 198 12.05 -8.11 14.20
CA LEU A 198 12.78 -8.28 12.95
C LEU A 198 13.24 -9.72 12.69
N SER A 199 13.85 -10.39 13.69
CA SER A 199 14.27 -11.79 13.53
C SER A 199 13.08 -12.73 13.33
N ALA A 200 11.97 -12.51 14.04
CA ALA A 200 10.77 -13.33 13.91
C ALA A 200 10.08 -13.14 12.55
N LEU A 201 10.11 -11.92 11.99
CA LEU A 201 9.61 -11.64 10.64
C LEU A 201 10.46 -12.38 9.58
N GLU A 202 11.79 -12.36 9.73
CA GLU A 202 12.69 -13.07 8.83
C GLU A 202 12.49 -14.59 8.89
N GLU A 203 12.48 -15.17 10.09
CA GLU A 203 12.29 -16.61 10.30
C GLU A 203 10.96 -17.14 9.74
N ARG A 204 9.92 -16.30 9.75
CA ARG A 204 8.58 -16.65 9.25
C ARG A 204 8.38 -16.37 7.77
N GLY A 205 9.33 -15.68 7.13
CA GLY A 205 9.20 -15.24 5.74
C GLY A 205 8.26 -14.04 5.54
N ASP A 206 7.94 -13.32 6.62
CA ASP A 206 7.07 -12.13 6.61
C ASP A 206 7.86 -10.84 6.35
N LEU A 207 9.18 -10.81 6.66
CA LEU A 207 10.02 -9.62 6.47
C LEU A 207 10.04 -9.07 5.02
N PRO A 208 10.05 -9.90 3.95
CA PRO A 208 9.94 -9.39 2.59
C PRO A 208 8.67 -8.58 2.34
N ILE A 209 7.54 -8.97 2.94
CA ILE A 209 6.26 -8.26 2.82
C ILE A 209 6.34 -6.92 3.55
N THR A 210 6.78 -6.94 4.81
CA THR A 210 6.94 -5.71 5.61
C THR A 210 7.91 -4.74 4.92
N ALA A 211 9.05 -5.23 4.43
CA ALA A 211 10.00 -4.36 3.73
C ALA A 211 9.42 -3.76 2.44
N LEU A 212 8.60 -4.50 1.70
CA LEU A 212 7.92 -4.00 0.51
C LEU A 212 6.88 -2.93 0.87
N HIS A 213 6.12 -3.15 1.93
CA HIS A 213 5.14 -2.20 2.46
C HIS A 213 5.80 -0.87 2.84
N GLU A 214 6.81 -0.92 3.70
CA GLU A 214 7.49 0.26 4.23
C GLU A 214 8.19 1.06 3.13
N LEU A 215 8.72 0.39 2.11
CA LEU A 215 9.25 1.08 0.93
C LEU A 215 8.16 1.79 0.11
N GLY A 216 6.92 1.29 0.10
CA GLY A 216 5.78 2.00 -0.49
C GLY A 216 5.50 3.33 0.19
N HIS A 217 5.52 3.35 1.53
CA HIS A 217 5.46 4.59 2.31
C HIS A 217 6.66 5.51 2.07
N ALA A 218 7.88 4.97 2.01
CA ALA A 218 9.08 5.72 1.68
C ALA A 218 9.00 6.37 0.27
N LEU A 219 8.33 5.72 -0.67
CA LEU A 219 8.07 6.24 -2.02
C LEU A 219 6.96 7.29 -2.06
N GLY A 220 6.26 7.54 -0.95
CA GLY A 220 5.26 8.60 -0.84
C GLY A 220 3.81 8.12 -0.87
N PHE A 221 3.54 6.84 -0.61
CA PHE A 221 2.19 6.36 -0.32
C PHE A 221 1.73 6.86 1.06
N LEU A 222 1.53 8.17 1.23
CA LEU A 222 1.21 8.79 2.53
C LEU A 222 0.38 10.10 2.37
N PRO A 223 -0.47 10.44 3.37
CA PRO A 223 -1.07 11.74 3.67
C PRO A 223 -0.28 12.96 3.24
N SER A 224 0.98 13.00 3.61
CA SER A 224 1.84 14.14 3.37
C SER A 224 2.15 14.40 1.89
N VAL A 225 2.03 13.39 1.03
CA VAL A 225 2.37 13.48 -0.40
C VAL A 225 1.14 13.62 -1.28
N TRP A 226 0.07 12.86 -1.01
CA TRP A 226 -1.09 12.78 -1.90
C TRP A 226 -2.14 13.91 -1.70
N ASP A 227 -2.21 14.52 -0.51
CA ASP A 227 -3.24 15.50 -0.13
C ASP A 227 -2.92 16.87 -0.71
N PRO A 228 -1.64 17.34 -0.69
CA PRO A 228 -1.24 18.52 -1.46
C PRO A 228 -1.48 18.39 -2.97
N LYS A 229 -1.65 17.17 -3.49
CA LYS A 229 -1.96 16.89 -4.90
C LYS A 229 -3.46 16.81 -5.17
N GLY A 230 -4.32 16.97 -4.15
CA GLY A 230 -5.77 16.88 -4.27
C GLY A 230 -6.28 15.47 -4.55
N LEU A 231 -5.52 14.44 -4.14
CA LEU A 231 -5.87 13.03 -4.39
C LEU A 231 -6.73 12.42 -3.26
N THR A 232 -7.12 13.21 -2.28
CA THR A 232 -7.87 12.74 -1.11
C THR A 232 -9.07 13.63 -0.79
N VAL A 233 -10.10 13.02 -0.19
CA VAL A 233 -11.25 13.73 0.39
C VAL A 233 -11.60 13.13 1.74
N GLY A 234 -12.13 13.97 2.63
CA GLY A 234 -12.59 13.54 3.95
C GLY A 234 -11.47 13.27 4.96
N LEU A 235 -10.21 13.64 4.66
CA LEU A 235 -9.14 13.62 5.65
C LEU A 235 -9.41 14.64 6.76
N VAL A 236 -9.08 14.28 7.99
CA VAL A 236 -9.08 15.17 9.14
C VAL A 236 -7.65 15.36 9.62
N ARG A 237 -7.31 16.59 10.03
CA ARG A 237 -5.96 16.89 10.53
C ARG A 237 -5.64 16.01 11.74
N ARG A 238 -4.38 15.59 11.87
CA ARG A 238 -3.95 14.71 12.97
C ARG A 238 -4.28 15.27 14.35
N ASP A 239 -4.11 16.57 14.55
CA ASP A 239 -4.37 17.25 15.82
C ASP A 239 -5.87 17.35 16.18
N GLN A 240 -6.76 16.87 15.31
CA GLN A 240 -8.19 16.93 15.49
C GLN A 240 -8.78 15.53 15.80
N PRO A 241 -9.79 15.45 16.67
CA PRO A 241 -10.45 14.18 16.97
C PRO A 241 -11.13 13.62 15.71
N THR A 242 -11.06 12.30 15.53
CA THR A 242 -11.79 11.60 14.47
C THR A 242 -13.30 11.84 14.64
N PRO A 243 -14.00 12.42 13.65
CA PRO A 243 -15.44 12.65 13.76
C PRO A 243 -16.23 11.33 13.67
N PRO A 244 -17.44 11.25 14.25
CA PRO A 244 -18.35 10.13 14.01
C PRO A 244 -18.63 9.96 12.52
N GLY A 245 -18.52 8.73 12.02
CA GLY A 245 -18.70 8.44 10.58
C GLY A 245 -17.52 8.83 9.70
N TYR A 246 -16.32 9.02 10.27
CA TYR A 246 -15.09 9.27 9.53
C TYR A 246 -14.85 8.24 8.42
N ASP A 247 -14.75 8.72 7.19
CA ASP A 247 -14.68 7.89 5.98
C ASP A 247 -13.77 8.55 4.94
N PRO A 248 -12.45 8.64 5.21
CA PRO A 248 -11.47 9.19 4.30
C PRO A 248 -11.39 8.36 3.02
N ARG A 249 -11.15 9.04 1.89
CA ARG A 249 -11.14 8.44 0.56
C ARG A 249 -9.96 8.94 -0.27
N PHE A 250 -9.40 8.05 -1.07
CA PHE A 250 -8.50 8.38 -2.17
C PHE A 250 -9.29 8.48 -3.47
N ILE A 251 -9.02 9.52 -4.25
CA ILE A 251 -9.78 9.89 -5.46
C ILE A 251 -8.89 10.02 -6.70
N GLY A 252 -7.66 9.50 -6.65
CA GLY A 252 -6.81 9.40 -7.83
C GLY A 252 -7.47 8.54 -8.92
N PRO A 253 -7.56 9.04 -10.17
CA PRO A 253 -8.35 8.40 -11.21
C PRO A 253 -7.85 7.00 -11.58
N ARG A 254 -6.53 6.75 -11.61
CA ARG A 254 -5.98 5.44 -11.98
C ARG A 254 -6.24 4.41 -10.89
N ALA A 255 -6.10 4.79 -9.62
CA ALA A 255 -6.44 3.93 -8.49
C ALA A 255 -7.95 3.62 -8.46
N VAL A 256 -8.80 4.61 -8.76
CA VAL A 256 -10.26 4.41 -8.83
C VAL A 256 -10.64 3.44 -9.96
N ASP A 257 -10.08 3.61 -11.16
CA ASP A 257 -10.30 2.68 -12.29
C ASP A 257 -9.84 1.25 -11.95
N ALA A 258 -8.69 1.12 -11.29
CA ALA A 258 -8.18 -0.15 -10.80
C ALA A 258 -9.11 -0.77 -9.74
N PHE A 259 -9.60 0.01 -8.79
CA PHE A 259 -10.53 -0.44 -7.77
C PHE A 259 -11.85 -0.96 -8.38
N ILE A 260 -12.40 -0.24 -9.36
CA ILE A 260 -13.60 -0.67 -10.10
C ILE A 260 -13.34 -1.97 -10.85
N THR A 261 -12.19 -2.09 -11.51
CA THR A 261 -11.79 -3.31 -12.24
C THR A 261 -11.69 -4.52 -11.31
N LEU A 262 -11.26 -4.31 -10.06
CA LEU A 262 -11.18 -5.36 -9.04
C LEU A 262 -12.55 -5.74 -8.44
N GLY A 263 -13.64 -5.08 -8.86
CA GLY A 263 -15.00 -5.33 -8.39
C GLY A 263 -15.53 -4.30 -7.39
N GLY A 264 -14.79 -3.20 -7.16
CA GLY A 264 -15.22 -2.09 -6.34
C GLY A 264 -16.40 -1.35 -6.96
N ASN A 265 -17.28 -0.79 -6.14
CA ASN A 265 -18.52 -0.15 -6.59
C ASN A 265 -18.66 1.32 -6.17
N ALA A 266 -17.53 1.97 -5.85
CA ALA A 266 -17.49 3.36 -5.41
C ALA A 266 -16.58 4.20 -6.32
N PRO A 267 -16.88 5.49 -6.55
CA PRO A 267 -16.04 6.39 -7.34
C PRO A 267 -14.81 6.90 -6.55
N SER A 268 -14.34 6.12 -5.58
CA SER A 268 -13.23 6.44 -4.70
C SER A 268 -12.76 5.16 -4.01
N VAL A 269 -11.50 5.16 -3.57
CA VAL A 269 -10.92 4.04 -2.82
C VAL A 269 -11.02 4.33 -1.32
N PRO A 270 -11.62 3.43 -0.53
CA PRO A 270 -11.60 3.47 0.93
C PRO A 270 -10.19 3.61 1.51
N LEU A 271 -9.92 4.68 2.27
CA LEU A 271 -8.73 4.76 3.14
C LEU A 271 -9.04 4.20 4.52
N GLU A 272 -8.03 3.69 5.22
CA GLU A 272 -8.20 3.16 6.57
C GLU A 272 -8.71 4.26 7.51
N ASN A 273 -9.76 3.94 8.26
CA ASN A 273 -10.50 4.87 9.10
C ASN A 273 -10.52 4.46 10.59
N GLN A 274 -9.81 3.39 10.92
CA GLN A 274 -9.66 2.84 12.27
C GLN A 274 -8.18 2.88 12.74
N PHE A 275 -7.92 2.30 13.92
CA PHE A 275 -6.59 1.98 14.48
C PHE A 275 -5.66 3.14 14.89
N GLY A 276 -6.13 4.40 14.87
CA GLY A 276 -5.41 5.54 15.45
C GLY A 276 -4.34 6.15 14.53
N GLU A 277 -3.50 7.04 15.08
CA GLU A 277 -2.64 7.98 14.33
C GLU A 277 -1.47 7.38 13.54
N GLY A 278 -1.29 6.06 13.52
CA GLY A 278 -0.27 5.37 12.70
C GLY A 278 -0.82 4.55 11.53
N SER A 279 -2.12 4.27 11.52
CA SER A 279 -2.78 3.45 10.49
C SER A 279 -3.86 4.20 9.73
N ARG A 280 -4.54 5.13 10.42
CA ARG A 280 -5.58 5.97 9.84
C ARG A 280 -5.01 6.78 8.68
N ASP A 281 -5.80 6.93 7.63
CA ASP A 281 -5.50 7.74 6.44
C ASP A 281 -4.41 7.14 5.54
N ALA A 282 -3.31 6.62 6.08
CA ALA A 282 -2.14 6.19 5.31
C ALA A 282 -2.24 4.86 4.57
N HIS A 283 -3.33 4.10 4.75
CA HIS A 283 -3.47 2.75 4.22
C HIS A 283 -4.76 2.59 3.44
N TRP A 284 -4.81 1.56 2.60
CA TRP A 284 -6.09 1.05 2.13
C TRP A 284 -6.91 0.47 3.29
N ARG A 285 -8.23 0.60 3.19
CA ARG A 285 -9.13 0.08 4.23
C ARG A 285 -9.10 -1.43 4.29
N GLU A 286 -8.63 -1.95 5.42
CA GLU A 286 -8.45 -3.38 5.67
C GLU A 286 -9.77 -4.16 5.55
N SER A 287 -10.89 -3.58 6.02
CA SER A 287 -12.22 -4.20 5.91
C SER A 287 -12.76 -4.35 4.49
N VAL A 288 -12.12 -3.72 3.51
CA VAL A 288 -12.50 -3.80 2.09
C VAL A 288 -11.44 -4.52 1.26
N LEU A 289 -10.16 -4.23 1.50
CA LEU A 289 -9.04 -4.74 0.71
C LEU A 289 -8.40 -5.99 1.33
N GLY A 290 -8.51 -6.22 2.63
CA GLY A 290 -7.88 -7.38 3.29
C GLY A 290 -6.39 -7.45 2.97
N ARG A 291 -5.95 -8.54 2.32
CA ARG A 291 -4.53 -8.85 2.09
C ARG A 291 -3.80 -7.97 1.06
N GLU A 292 -4.35 -6.84 0.62
CA GLU A 292 -3.61 -5.97 -0.31
C GLU A 292 -2.39 -5.41 0.41
N LEU A 293 -1.23 -5.32 -0.26
CA LEU A 293 0.02 -4.95 0.39
C LEU A 293 -0.11 -3.71 1.29
N MET A 294 -0.74 -2.64 0.82
CA MET A 294 -0.80 -1.33 1.49
C MET A 294 -2.01 -1.17 2.43
N THR A 295 -2.63 -2.26 2.91
CA THR A 295 -3.55 -2.18 4.05
C THR A 295 -2.80 -2.09 5.36
N SER A 296 -3.48 -1.66 6.42
CA SER A 296 -2.84 -1.41 7.72
C SER A 296 -2.50 -2.68 8.53
N ARG A 297 -2.48 -3.85 7.89
CA ARG A 297 -2.25 -5.13 8.55
C ARG A 297 -1.44 -6.06 7.67
N LEU A 298 -0.51 -6.76 8.32
CA LEU A 298 0.18 -7.90 7.71
C LEU A 298 -0.65 -9.18 7.86
N ASP A 299 -1.06 -9.78 6.74
CA ASP A 299 -1.56 -11.16 6.74
C ASP A 299 -0.39 -12.16 6.72
N ARG A 300 -0.11 -12.77 7.87
CA ARG A 300 1.05 -13.66 8.05
C ARG A 300 0.90 -14.99 7.34
N GLY A 301 2.03 -15.53 6.85
CA GLY A 301 2.11 -16.88 6.26
C GLY A 301 1.33 -17.04 4.95
N VAL A 302 0.86 -15.94 4.37
CA VAL A 302 0.21 -15.87 3.06
C VAL A 302 0.74 -14.67 2.27
N PRO A 303 0.63 -14.67 0.93
CA PRO A 303 1.01 -13.51 0.15
C PRO A 303 0.13 -12.29 0.48
N ASN A 304 0.75 -11.11 0.53
CA ASN A 304 0.08 -9.80 0.56
C ASN A 304 0.39 -9.09 -0.77
N PRO A 305 -0.51 -9.18 -1.78
CA PRO A 305 -0.18 -8.76 -3.14
C PRO A 305 -0.03 -7.24 -3.29
N LEU A 306 1.03 -6.80 -3.97
CA LEU A 306 1.16 -5.42 -4.46
C LEU A 306 0.31 -5.26 -5.72
N SER A 307 -0.96 -4.89 -5.52
CA SER A 307 -1.97 -5.00 -6.56
C SER A 307 -1.94 -3.83 -7.56
N ILE A 308 -2.69 -3.99 -8.65
CA ILE A 308 -2.92 -2.95 -9.65
C ILE A 308 -3.51 -1.67 -9.04
N LEU A 309 -4.20 -1.77 -7.89
CA LEU A 309 -4.73 -0.63 -7.15
C LEU A 309 -3.61 0.28 -6.64
N THR A 310 -2.66 -0.29 -5.89
CA THR A 310 -1.52 0.46 -5.37
C THR A 310 -0.63 0.97 -6.50
N VAL A 311 -0.40 0.17 -7.55
CA VAL A 311 0.35 0.63 -8.74
C VAL A 311 -0.34 1.83 -9.41
N GLY A 312 -1.67 1.81 -9.51
CA GLY A 312 -2.46 2.95 -9.99
C GLY A 312 -2.31 4.18 -9.11
N ALA A 313 -2.33 4.03 -7.79
CA ALA A 313 -2.11 5.12 -6.85
C ALA A 313 -0.71 5.74 -6.98
N MET A 314 0.35 4.94 -7.18
CA MET A 314 1.70 5.46 -7.45
C MET A 314 1.75 6.29 -8.73
N ALA A 315 0.99 5.89 -9.76
CA ALA A 315 0.86 6.68 -10.98
C ALA A 315 0.08 7.99 -10.77
N ASP A 316 -0.97 7.99 -9.95
CA ASP A 316 -1.71 9.21 -9.59
C ASP A 316 -0.85 10.17 -8.76
N ILE A 317 0.03 9.65 -7.90
CA ILE A 317 1.01 10.44 -7.13
C ILE A 317 2.04 11.11 -8.06
N GLY A 318 2.30 10.53 -9.24
CA GLY A 318 3.11 11.15 -10.30
C GLY A 318 4.27 10.30 -10.81
N TYR A 319 4.40 9.04 -10.35
CA TYR A 319 5.40 8.13 -10.89
C TYR A 319 4.98 7.60 -12.27
N ALA A 320 5.96 7.39 -13.15
CA ALA A 320 5.74 6.58 -14.34
C ALA A 320 5.90 5.10 -13.97
N VAL A 321 4.79 4.36 -14.08
CA VAL A 321 4.71 2.97 -13.62
C VAL A 321 4.53 1.97 -14.77
N ASN A 322 4.87 0.71 -14.50
CA ASN A 322 4.58 -0.48 -15.29
C ASN A 322 3.44 -1.28 -14.63
N PRO A 323 2.18 -1.11 -15.09
CA PRO A 323 1.03 -1.81 -14.51
C PRO A 323 1.10 -3.32 -14.65
N ALA A 324 1.82 -3.84 -15.66
CA ALA A 324 1.97 -5.28 -15.87
C ALA A 324 2.85 -5.97 -14.82
N ALA A 325 3.59 -5.20 -14.02
CA ALA A 325 4.35 -5.70 -12.88
C ALA A 325 3.52 -5.80 -11.59
N ALA A 326 2.21 -5.49 -11.61
CA ALA A 326 1.33 -5.68 -10.46
C ALA A 326 1.08 -7.17 -10.16
N ASP A 327 0.91 -7.50 -8.89
CA ASP A 327 0.48 -8.83 -8.48
C ASP A 327 -1.02 -9.04 -8.73
N GLY A 328 -1.42 -10.28 -8.98
CA GLY A 328 -2.82 -10.67 -9.06
C GLY A 328 -3.52 -10.50 -7.70
N PHE A 329 -4.67 -9.83 -7.69
CA PHE A 329 -5.45 -9.54 -6.50
C PHE A 329 -6.95 -9.53 -6.82
N GLU A 330 -7.79 -9.95 -5.88
CA GLU A 330 -9.25 -9.99 -5.98
C GLU A 330 -9.86 -9.40 -4.72
N LEU A 331 -10.88 -8.53 -4.85
CA LEU A 331 -11.65 -8.07 -3.71
C LEU A 331 -12.45 -9.22 -3.08
N GLY A 332 -12.57 -9.22 -1.74
CA GLY A 332 -13.64 -9.97 -1.07
C GLY A 332 -13.39 -11.44 -0.76
N ARG A 333 -12.15 -11.94 -0.69
CA ARG A 333 -11.85 -13.22 -0.02
C ARG A 333 -11.36 -13.01 1.42
N SER A 334 -12.17 -12.35 2.24
CA SER A 334 -12.00 -12.39 3.70
C SER A 334 -12.30 -13.81 4.18
N ARG A 335 -11.29 -14.68 4.18
CA ARG A 335 -11.41 -15.95 4.91
C ARG A 335 -11.54 -15.59 6.38
N ARG A 336 -12.65 -15.99 7.00
CA ARG A 336 -12.67 -16.15 8.46
C ARG A 336 -11.63 -17.21 8.77
N PHE A 337 -10.47 -16.85 9.32
CA PHE A 337 -9.79 -17.55 10.41
C PHE A 337 -8.42 -16.95 10.74
N SER A 338 -8.08 -17.12 12.03
CA SER A 338 -6.97 -16.61 12.85
C SER A 338 -6.92 -15.09 12.97
N GLU A 339 -7.26 -14.61 14.18
CA GLU A 339 -6.98 -13.27 14.68
C GLU A 339 -5.74 -12.69 13.99
N PRO A 340 -5.88 -11.62 13.19
CA PRO A 340 -4.69 -10.95 12.69
C PRO A 340 -3.86 -10.61 13.92
N LEU A 341 -2.63 -11.12 13.96
CA LEU A 341 -1.63 -10.59 14.88
C LEU A 341 -1.44 -9.16 14.42
N GLU A 342 -2.21 -8.29 15.06
CA GLU A 342 -2.32 -6.87 14.77
C GLU A 342 -0.93 -6.30 14.93
N LEU A 343 -0.31 -6.01 13.80
CA LEU A 343 0.90 -5.26 13.81
C LEU A 343 0.60 -3.96 13.10
N GLN A 344 0.48 -2.93 13.91
CA GLN A 344 0.33 -1.55 13.52
C GLN A 344 1.64 -1.08 12.90
N GLU A 345 1.53 -0.02 12.11
CA GLU A 345 2.68 0.66 11.56
C GLU A 345 2.83 2.02 12.25
N LEU A 346 4.08 2.46 12.37
CA LEU A 346 4.41 3.77 12.87
C LEU A 346 4.43 4.72 11.68
N GLU A 347 3.37 5.48 11.48
CA GLU A 347 3.46 6.57 10.53
C GLU A 347 4.42 7.65 11.08
N LEU A 348 5.54 7.85 10.38
CA LEU A 348 6.50 8.88 10.73
C LEU A 348 5.98 10.22 10.20
N ALA A 349 5.26 10.97 11.05
CA ALA A 349 4.76 12.30 10.73
C ALA A 349 5.90 13.33 10.73
N LEU A 350 6.63 13.43 9.62
CA LEU A 350 7.73 14.37 9.43
C LEU A 350 7.28 15.55 8.54
N PRO A 351 7.65 16.79 8.88
CA PRO A 351 7.38 17.92 8.00
C PRO A 351 8.17 17.75 6.70
N LEU A 352 7.46 17.58 5.59
CA LEU A 352 8.10 17.50 4.28
C LEU A 352 8.74 18.83 3.94
N ARG A 353 10.02 18.79 3.58
CA ARG A 353 10.74 19.95 3.07
C ARG A 353 10.99 19.77 1.58
N ARG A 354 10.73 20.84 0.83
CA ARG A 354 10.80 20.85 -0.64
C ARG A 354 12.15 21.38 -1.08
N PHE A 355 12.75 20.75 -2.10
CA PHE A 355 14.02 21.18 -2.67
C PHE A 355 13.89 21.39 -4.18
N ASP A 356 14.40 22.52 -4.68
CA ASP A 356 14.44 22.81 -6.11
C ASP A 356 15.49 21.96 -6.85
N ALA A 357 15.50 22.06 -8.18
CA ALA A 357 16.45 21.33 -9.03
C ALA A 357 17.93 21.71 -8.79
N THR A 358 18.20 22.77 -8.02
CA THR A 358 19.57 23.16 -7.62
C THR A 358 19.96 22.61 -6.25
N GLY A 359 19.12 21.77 -5.63
CA GLY A 359 19.37 21.19 -4.31
C GLY A 359 19.17 22.17 -3.16
N ARG A 360 18.46 23.30 -3.38
CA ARG A 360 18.17 24.30 -2.36
C ARG A 360 16.76 24.11 -1.81
N GLN A 361 16.63 24.24 -0.49
CA GLN A 361 15.33 24.20 0.14
C GLN A 361 14.51 25.41 -0.31
N VAL A 362 13.27 25.14 -0.72
CA VAL A 362 12.26 26.16 -1.02
C VAL A 362 11.12 26.05 -0.01
N TRP A 363 10.51 27.19 0.26
CA TRP A 363 9.33 27.27 1.13
C TRP A 363 8.09 27.36 0.26
N ASP A 364 6.97 26.86 0.76
CA ASP A 364 5.69 27.16 0.11
C ASP A 364 5.48 28.68 0.10
N PRO A 365 4.99 29.25 -1.02
CA PRO A 365 4.80 30.70 -1.15
C PRO A 365 3.80 31.27 -0.14
#